data_AF-A0A935X0B9-F1
#
_entry.id   AF-A0A935X0B9-F1
#
_cell.length_a   1.000
_cell.length_b   1.000
_cell.length_c   1.000
_cell.angle_alpha   90.00
_cell.angle_beta   90.00
_cell.angle_gamma   90.00
#
_symmetry.space_group_name_H-M   'P 1'
#
loop_
_entity.id
_entity.type
_entity.pdbx_description
1 polymer ?
#
loop_
_entity_poly.entity_id
_entity_poly.type
_entity_poly.pdbx_seq_one_letter_code
_entity_poly.pdbx_strand_id
1 'polypeptide(L)'
;MGANVSALRAEDAEERAATRTELAMLERLRTLEVGSPRYTVLASAIDFKRSWIEFAEHLTEVRRTSAFKSWGYRTFEAYAQHELHLRRETAQKLVRSYDFLSAHEADSLRSAREVEPTAQGHVLPDYQALAVLAEARQNPNLSEEDYRTIRDEVFESDPVPAQVRKMVRERAPEAPKGEEEPDERVRRCLALAERLYGMLLEANVPPAVCQHAERTVGGLRRLLDA
;
A
#
# COMPACT_ATOMS: atom_id res chain seq x y z
N MET A 1 -18.36 -2.83 -39.25
CA MET A 1 -17.08 -2.13 -38.99
C MET A 1 -16.86 -2.03 -37.48
N GLY A 2 -16.45 -3.13 -36.83
CA GLY A 2 -16.37 -3.15 -35.36
C GLY A 2 -15.32 -4.11 -34.78
N ALA A 3 -14.44 -4.67 -35.62
CA ALA A 3 -13.45 -5.65 -35.19
C ALA A 3 -12.03 -5.08 -35.03
N ASN A 4 -11.78 -3.82 -35.42
CA ASN A 4 -10.40 -3.28 -35.47
C ASN A 4 -10.01 -2.43 -34.26
N VAL A 5 -10.96 -1.89 -33.49
CA VAL A 5 -10.64 -1.03 -32.33
C VAL A 5 -10.22 -1.85 -31.10
N SER A 6 -10.70 -3.08 -30.98
CA SER A 6 -10.35 -3.98 -29.87
C SER A 6 -9.00 -4.67 -30.06
N ALA A 7 -8.55 -4.86 -31.32
CA ALA A 7 -7.23 -5.39 -31.63
C ALA A 7 -6.14 -4.32 -31.43
N LEU A 8 -6.37 -3.08 -31.90
CA LEU A 8 -5.46 -1.95 -31.64
C LEU A 8 -5.31 -1.66 -30.13
N ARG A 9 -6.38 -1.75 -29.33
CA ARG A 9 -6.31 -1.58 -27.87
C ARG A 9 -5.61 -2.73 -27.13
N ALA A 10 -5.52 -3.91 -27.74
CA ALA A 10 -4.81 -5.05 -27.18
C ALA A 10 -3.31 -4.99 -27.50
N GLU A 11 -2.95 -4.52 -28.70
CA GLU A 11 -1.55 -4.24 -29.08
C GLU A 11 -0.98 -3.04 -28.28
N ASP A 12 -1.77 -1.99 -28.04
CA ASP A 12 -1.42 -0.87 -27.15
C ASP A 12 -1.32 -1.30 -25.65
N ALA A 13 -1.79 -2.50 -25.31
CA ALA A 13 -1.68 -3.06 -23.97
C ALA A 13 -0.39 -3.85 -23.74
N GLU A 14 0.20 -4.39 -24.81
CA GLU A 14 1.46 -5.15 -24.79
C GLU A 14 2.71 -4.24 -24.75
N GLU A 15 2.62 -3.00 -25.20
CA GLU A 15 3.77 -2.09 -25.36
C GLU A 15 3.88 -1.00 -24.26
N ARG A 16 3.53 -1.34 -23.01
CA ARG A 16 3.42 -0.32 -21.95
C ARG A 16 4.77 -0.02 -21.28
N ALA A 17 5.24 1.17 -21.57
CA ALA A 17 6.62 1.58 -21.42
C ALA A 17 7.01 1.95 -19.97
N ALA A 18 8.31 1.94 -19.70
CA ALA A 18 8.89 2.44 -18.46
C ALA A 18 8.44 3.86 -18.09
N THR A 19 8.63 4.27 -16.83
CA THR A 19 8.35 5.66 -16.41
C THR A 19 9.09 6.64 -17.32
N ARG A 20 8.50 7.80 -17.66
CA ARG A 20 9.10 8.77 -18.61
C ARG A 20 10.56 9.10 -18.28
N THR A 21 10.88 9.21 -16.99
CA THR A 21 12.25 9.48 -16.53
C THR A 21 13.17 8.27 -16.72
N GLU A 22 12.70 7.06 -16.44
CA GLU A 22 13.52 5.85 -16.61
C GLU A 22 13.66 5.44 -18.07
N LEU A 23 12.65 5.67 -18.92
CA LEU A 23 12.78 5.61 -20.38
C LEU A 23 13.88 6.53 -20.87
N ALA A 24 13.92 7.78 -20.40
CA ALA A 24 14.99 8.70 -20.75
C ALA A 24 16.36 8.19 -20.27
N MET A 25 16.42 7.52 -19.10
CA MET A 25 17.65 6.89 -18.60
C MET A 25 18.07 5.68 -19.45
N LEU A 26 17.16 4.79 -19.80
CA LEU A 26 17.40 3.62 -20.65
C LEU A 26 17.82 4.05 -22.06
N GLU A 27 17.11 5.02 -22.65
CA GLU A 27 17.46 5.59 -23.95
C GLU A 27 18.84 6.25 -23.90
N ARG A 28 19.14 6.97 -22.80
CA ARG A 28 20.48 7.51 -22.61
C ARG A 28 21.53 6.41 -22.48
N LEU A 29 21.25 5.33 -21.76
CA LEU A 29 22.15 4.19 -21.57
C LEU A 29 22.54 3.55 -22.90
N ARG A 30 21.59 3.43 -23.85
CA ARG A 30 21.85 2.90 -25.21
C ARG A 30 22.84 3.73 -26.01
N THR A 31 22.94 5.03 -25.74
CA THR A 31 23.90 5.92 -26.42
C THR A 31 25.31 5.85 -25.83
N LEU A 32 25.50 5.12 -24.73
CA LEU A 32 26.78 5.02 -24.04
C LEU A 32 27.53 3.75 -24.45
N GLU A 33 28.86 3.86 -24.53
CA GLU A 33 29.72 2.70 -24.74
C GLU A 33 29.61 1.73 -23.54
N VAL A 34 29.28 0.47 -23.84
CA VAL A 34 29.16 -0.60 -22.85
C VAL A 34 30.49 -0.78 -22.12
N GLY A 35 30.44 -0.84 -20.79
CA GLY A 35 31.63 -0.97 -19.95
C GLY A 35 32.34 0.37 -19.65
N SER A 36 31.93 1.48 -20.26
CA SER A 36 32.43 2.80 -19.84
C SER A 36 31.99 3.12 -18.40
N PRO A 37 32.74 3.96 -17.65
CA PRO A 37 32.33 4.37 -16.31
C PRO A 37 30.94 5.00 -16.27
N ARG A 38 30.59 5.78 -17.31
CA ARG A 38 29.29 6.44 -17.41
C ARG A 38 28.16 5.45 -17.67
N TYR A 39 28.40 4.44 -18.51
CA TYR A 39 27.46 3.34 -18.73
C TYR A 39 27.22 2.60 -17.41
N THR A 40 28.30 2.22 -16.72
CA THR A 40 28.23 1.45 -15.47
C THR A 40 27.41 2.19 -14.41
N VAL A 41 27.67 3.48 -14.19
CA VAL A 41 26.92 4.29 -13.22
C VAL A 41 25.43 4.38 -13.59
N LEU A 42 25.10 4.57 -14.87
CA LEU A 42 23.71 4.71 -15.31
C LEU A 42 22.95 3.37 -15.24
N ALA A 43 23.60 2.26 -15.59
CA ALA A 43 23.05 0.91 -15.44
C ALA A 43 22.78 0.59 -13.97
N SER A 44 23.76 0.82 -13.08
CA SER A 44 23.57 0.61 -11.63
C SER A 44 22.47 1.50 -11.04
N ALA A 45 22.28 2.72 -11.55
CA ALA A 45 21.20 3.60 -11.12
C ALA A 45 19.81 3.07 -11.52
N ILE A 46 19.70 2.40 -12.68
CA ILE A 46 18.47 1.72 -13.13
C ILE A 46 18.23 0.47 -12.28
N ASP A 47 19.25 -0.36 -12.07
CA ASP A 47 19.15 -1.57 -11.24
C ASP A 47 18.76 -1.22 -9.79
N PHE A 48 19.32 -0.15 -9.25
CA PHE A 48 18.96 0.35 -7.92
C PHE A 48 17.46 0.68 -7.81
N LYS A 49 16.84 1.24 -8.86
CA LYS A 49 15.39 1.51 -8.87
C LYS A 49 14.55 0.22 -8.88
N ARG A 50 15.08 -0.87 -9.42
CA ARG A 50 14.41 -2.19 -9.44
C ARG A 50 14.70 -3.01 -8.18
N SER A 51 15.73 -2.64 -7.40
CA SER A 51 16.17 -3.38 -6.21
C SER A 51 15.11 -3.56 -5.12
N TRP A 52 14.09 -2.68 -5.08
CA TRP A 52 13.01 -2.82 -4.10
C TRP A 52 12.15 -4.05 -4.36
N ILE A 53 12.01 -4.51 -5.61
CA ILE A 53 11.15 -5.65 -5.98
C ILE A 53 11.70 -6.93 -5.38
N GLU A 54 12.99 -7.20 -5.59
CA GLU A 54 13.67 -8.37 -5.05
C GLU A 54 13.64 -8.36 -3.51
N PHE A 55 13.89 -7.20 -2.91
CA PHE A 55 13.80 -7.08 -1.46
C PHE A 55 12.37 -7.31 -0.94
N ALA A 56 11.36 -6.75 -1.60
CA ALA A 56 9.97 -6.90 -1.23
C ALA A 56 9.47 -8.34 -1.41
N GLU A 57 9.93 -9.06 -2.43
CA GLU A 57 9.66 -10.49 -2.61
C GLU A 57 10.15 -11.30 -1.40
N HIS A 58 11.42 -11.13 -1.04
CA HIS A 58 11.99 -11.82 0.12
C HIS A 58 11.27 -11.45 1.42
N LEU A 59 10.95 -10.17 1.62
CA LEU A 59 10.16 -9.72 2.78
C LEU A 59 8.77 -10.36 2.81
N THR A 60 8.13 -10.47 1.66
CA THR A 60 6.80 -11.08 1.53
C THR A 60 6.85 -12.54 1.91
N GLU A 61 7.86 -13.28 1.44
CA GLU A 61 8.04 -14.69 1.77
C GLU A 61 8.35 -14.90 3.25
N VAL A 62 9.24 -14.08 3.83
CA VAL A 62 9.51 -14.11 5.27
C VAL A 62 8.24 -13.86 6.09
N ARG A 63 7.40 -12.92 5.66
CA ARG A 63 6.12 -12.64 6.32
C ARG A 63 5.15 -13.83 6.17
N ARG A 64 5.03 -14.39 4.97
CA ARG A 64 4.11 -15.49 4.62
C ARG A 64 4.44 -16.77 5.37
N THR A 65 5.72 -17.13 5.44
CA THR A 65 6.21 -18.33 6.13
C THR A 65 6.34 -18.15 7.64
N SER A 66 6.22 -16.91 8.13
CA SER A 66 6.56 -16.55 9.51
C SER A 66 8.01 -16.93 9.90
N ALA A 67 8.95 -16.94 8.95
CA ALA A 67 10.34 -17.35 9.20
C ALA A 67 11.01 -16.53 10.32
N PHE A 68 10.62 -15.26 10.49
CA PHE A 68 11.08 -14.40 11.58
C PHE A 68 10.91 -15.00 12.99
N LYS A 69 9.95 -15.91 13.19
CA LYS A 69 9.73 -16.58 14.48
C LYS A 69 10.88 -17.52 14.84
N SER A 70 11.42 -18.27 13.87
CA SER A 70 12.54 -19.18 14.14
C SER A 70 13.85 -18.43 14.39
N TRP A 71 13.94 -17.19 13.91
CA TRP A 71 15.06 -16.27 14.19
C TRP A 71 14.94 -15.55 15.54
N GLY A 72 13.86 -15.79 16.30
CA GLY A 72 13.67 -15.24 17.65
C GLY A 72 12.84 -13.94 17.71
N TYR A 73 12.25 -13.50 16.61
CA TYR A 73 11.38 -12.31 16.59
C TYR A 73 9.91 -12.67 16.81
N ARG A 74 9.22 -11.91 17.67
CA ARG A 74 7.79 -12.15 17.98
C ARG A 74 6.86 -11.82 16.82
N THR A 75 7.19 -10.79 16.05
CA THR A 75 6.40 -10.31 14.90
C THR A 75 7.31 -9.95 13.74
N PHE A 76 6.74 -9.95 12.53
CA PHE A 76 7.45 -9.51 11.32
C PHE A 76 7.96 -8.07 11.46
N GLU A 77 7.18 -7.18 12.07
CA GLU A 77 7.59 -5.79 12.26
C GLU A 77 8.74 -5.64 13.25
N ALA A 78 8.81 -6.50 14.28
CA ALA A 78 9.94 -6.51 15.19
C ALA A 78 11.23 -6.93 14.47
N TYR A 79 11.16 -7.96 13.62
CA TYR A 79 12.27 -8.36 12.76
C TYR A 79 12.71 -7.21 11.83
N ALA A 80 11.76 -6.63 11.09
CA ALA A 80 12.04 -5.54 10.16
C ALA A 80 12.69 -4.32 10.87
N GLN A 81 12.21 -3.96 12.06
CA GLN A 81 12.73 -2.81 12.81
C GLN A 81 14.10 -3.07 13.44
N HIS A 82 14.31 -4.25 14.03
CA HIS A 82 15.50 -4.52 14.84
C HIS A 82 16.68 -5.05 14.04
N GLU A 83 16.44 -5.86 13.01
CA GLU A 83 17.50 -6.44 12.18
C GLU A 83 17.72 -5.63 10.90
N LEU A 84 16.64 -5.33 10.18
CA LEU A 84 16.72 -4.64 8.89
C LEU A 84 16.74 -3.11 9.03
N HIS A 85 16.60 -2.59 10.25
CA HIS A 85 16.48 -1.16 10.55
C HIS A 85 15.41 -0.44 9.71
N LEU A 86 14.35 -1.17 9.36
CA LEU A 86 13.28 -0.71 8.50
C LEU A 86 12.11 -0.23 9.36
N ARG A 87 11.57 0.96 9.05
CA ARG A 87 10.34 1.43 9.70
C ARG A 87 9.21 0.45 9.39
N ARG A 88 8.37 0.18 10.41
CA ARG A 88 7.16 -0.67 10.28
C ARG A 88 6.34 -0.32 9.04
N GLU A 89 6.09 0.97 8.81
CA GLU A 89 5.29 1.44 7.67
C GLU A 89 5.95 1.10 6.32
N THR A 90 7.28 1.24 6.22
CA THR A 90 8.01 0.91 5.00
C THR A 90 7.95 -0.58 4.70
N ALA A 91 8.16 -1.43 5.71
CA ALA A 91 8.05 -2.88 5.57
C ALA A 91 6.65 -3.30 5.08
N GLN A 92 5.61 -2.69 5.65
CA GLN A 92 4.23 -2.96 5.25
C GLN A 92 3.93 -2.52 3.82
N LYS A 93 4.40 -1.33 3.41
CA LYS A 93 4.24 -0.84 2.04
C LYS A 93 4.94 -1.75 1.03
N LEU A 94 6.20 -2.11 1.27
CA LEU A 94 6.96 -3.01 0.38
C LEU A 94 6.21 -4.32 0.14
N VAL A 95 5.80 -4.98 1.22
CA VAL A 95 5.11 -6.26 1.12
C VAL A 95 3.75 -6.10 0.43
N ARG A 96 2.97 -5.07 0.79
CA ARG A 96 1.67 -4.81 0.13
C ARG A 96 1.82 -4.58 -1.36
N SER A 97 2.81 -3.79 -1.77
CA SER A 97 3.05 -3.50 -3.17
C SER A 97 3.46 -4.74 -3.94
N TYR A 98 4.30 -5.60 -3.35
CA TYR A 98 4.67 -6.86 -3.97
C TYR A 98 3.50 -7.86 -4.06
N ASP A 99 2.72 -8.00 -3.00
CA ASP A 99 1.49 -8.82 -3.02
C ASP A 99 0.52 -8.34 -4.10
N PHE A 100 0.32 -7.02 -4.19
CA PHE A 100 -0.53 -6.40 -5.20
C PHE A 100 -0.06 -6.72 -6.61
N LEU A 101 1.23 -6.52 -6.89
CA LEU A 101 1.80 -6.85 -8.20
C LEU A 101 1.64 -8.33 -8.52
N SER A 102 1.97 -9.20 -7.56
CA SER A 102 1.89 -10.66 -7.75
C SER A 102 0.46 -11.14 -7.99
N ALA A 103 -0.55 -10.50 -7.39
CA ALA A 103 -1.94 -10.90 -7.48
C ALA A 103 -2.72 -10.25 -8.63
N HIS A 104 -2.36 -9.04 -9.03
CA HIS A 104 -3.17 -8.22 -9.93
C HIS A 104 -2.41 -7.71 -11.16
N GLU A 105 -1.08 -7.70 -11.12
CA GLU A 105 -0.23 -7.12 -12.18
C GLU A 105 0.94 -8.07 -12.51
N ALA A 106 0.63 -9.39 -12.52
CA ALA A 106 1.64 -10.44 -12.64
C ALA A 106 2.45 -10.34 -13.95
N ASP A 107 1.82 -9.89 -15.03
CA ASP A 107 2.48 -9.67 -16.32
C ASP A 107 3.46 -8.50 -16.24
N SER A 108 3.07 -7.37 -15.62
CA SER A 108 3.99 -6.26 -15.39
C SER A 108 5.16 -6.65 -14.48
N LEU A 109 4.91 -7.49 -13.46
CA LEU A 109 5.97 -8.02 -12.60
C LEU A 109 6.93 -8.95 -13.34
N ARG A 110 6.41 -9.81 -14.24
CA ARG A 110 7.23 -10.68 -15.08
C ARG A 110 8.09 -9.88 -16.04
N SER A 111 7.48 -8.93 -16.76
CA SER A 111 8.19 -8.06 -17.69
C SER A 111 9.29 -7.26 -17.01
N ALA A 112 9.08 -6.79 -15.77
CA ALA A 112 10.11 -6.09 -15.02
C ALA A 112 11.33 -6.98 -14.65
N ARG A 113 11.15 -8.30 -14.54
CA ARG A 113 12.21 -9.27 -14.23
C ARG A 113 12.96 -9.78 -15.47
N GLU A 114 12.26 -9.95 -16.58
CA GLU A 114 12.82 -10.53 -17.81
C GLU A 114 13.71 -9.55 -18.60
N VAL A 115 13.62 -8.27 -18.29
CA VAL A 115 14.34 -7.26 -19.09
C VAL A 115 15.76 -7.08 -18.57
N GLU A 116 16.73 -7.53 -19.38
CA GLU A 116 18.11 -7.09 -19.28
C GLU A 116 18.19 -5.55 -19.22
N PRO A 117 19.11 -4.94 -18.46
CA PRO A 117 19.22 -3.48 -18.29
C PRO A 117 19.28 -2.65 -19.60
N THR A 118 19.50 -3.31 -20.73
CA THR A 118 19.71 -2.76 -22.07
C THR A 118 18.48 -2.80 -22.99
N ALA A 119 17.52 -3.69 -22.77
CA ALA A 119 16.31 -3.81 -23.60
C ALA A 119 15.17 -2.93 -23.04
N GLN A 120 14.23 -2.51 -23.91
CA GLN A 120 13.04 -1.73 -23.56
C GLN A 120 12.23 -2.47 -22.48
N GLY A 121 12.54 -2.20 -21.21
CA GLY A 121 11.95 -2.91 -20.09
C GLY A 121 10.78 -2.19 -19.49
N HIS A 122 9.71 -2.94 -19.23
CA HIS A 122 8.56 -2.50 -18.47
C HIS A 122 9.05 -2.10 -17.07
N VAL A 123 8.95 -0.82 -16.71
CA VAL A 123 9.36 -0.34 -15.37
C VAL A 123 8.15 -0.27 -14.49
N LEU A 124 8.31 -0.81 -13.28
CA LEU A 124 7.28 -0.77 -12.27
C LEU A 124 7.29 0.58 -11.55
N PRO A 125 6.11 1.11 -11.19
CA PRO A 125 6.02 2.32 -10.36
C PRO A 125 6.68 2.16 -9.00
N ASP A 126 6.97 3.27 -8.32
CA ASP A 126 7.51 3.27 -6.96
C ASP A 126 6.58 2.50 -6.01
N TYR A 127 7.18 1.71 -5.11
CA TYR A 127 6.42 0.86 -4.19
C TYR A 127 5.47 1.67 -3.30
N GLN A 128 5.74 2.94 -3.00
CA GLN A 128 4.84 3.75 -2.19
C GLN A 128 3.60 4.16 -2.98
N ALA A 129 3.72 4.42 -4.29
CA ALA A 129 2.59 4.70 -5.16
C ALA A 129 1.74 3.44 -5.35
N LEU A 130 2.37 2.29 -5.61
CA LEU A 130 1.70 0.99 -5.66
C LEU A 130 1.01 0.63 -4.35
N ALA A 131 1.60 0.96 -3.19
CA ALA A 131 0.98 0.69 -1.91
C ALA A 131 -0.34 1.47 -1.71
N VAL A 132 -0.42 2.70 -2.25
CA VAL A 132 -1.65 3.50 -2.27
C VAL A 132 -2.65 2.92 -3.27
N LEU A 133 -2.19 2.50 -4.45
CA LEU A 133 -3.06 1.88 -5.45
C LEU A 133 -3.67 0.57 -4.92
N ALA A 134 -2.88 -0.25 -4.23
CA ALA A 134 -3.34 -1.48 -3.58
C ALA A 134 -4.40 -1.21 -2.49
N GLU A 135 -4.24 -0.12 -1.72
CA GLU A 135 -5.28 0.33 -0.77
C GLU A 135 -6.55 0.81 -1.50
N ALA A 136 -6.39 1.57 -2.58
CA ALA A 136 -7.50 2.10 -3.37
C ALA A 136 -8.37 0.99 -3.96
N ARG A 137 -7.78 -0.15 -4.36
CA ARG A 137 -8.53 -1.32 -4.84
C ARG A 137 -9.49 -1.90 -3.80
N GLN A 138 -9.20 -1.71 -2.52
CA GLN A 138 -10.04 -2.17 -1.41
C GLN A 138 -11.07 -1.12 -0.98
N ASN A 139 -11.08 0.06 -1.62
CA ASN A 139 -11.98 1.15 -1.27
C ASN A 139 -13.37 0.88 -1.86
N PRO A 140 -14.41 0.66 -1.03
CA PRO A 140 -15.76 0.36 -1.50
C PRO A 140 -16.44 1.54 -2.22
N ASN A 141 -15.93 2.76 -2.03
CA ASN A 141 -16.48 3.97 -2.65
C ASN A 141 -15.82 4.30 -3.99
N LEU A 142 -14.83 3.51 -4.42
CA LEU A 142 -14.15 3.70 -5.70
C LEU A 142 -14.73 2.71 -6.71
N SER A 143 -15.27 3.21 -7.83
CA SER A 143 -15.76 2.34 -8.89
C SER A 143 -14.59 1.60 -9.56
N GLU A 144 -14.85 0.43 -10.14
CA GLU A 144 -13.82 -0.31 -10.89
C GLU A 144 -13.29 0.48 -12.10
N GLU A 145 -14.12 1.33 -12.72
CA GLU A 145 -13.72 2.18 -13.85
C GLU A 145 -12.77 3.30 -13.40
N ASP A 146 -13.10 3.96 -12.29
CA ASP A 146 -12.24 4.98 -11.69
C ASP A 146 -10.92 4.37 -11.20
N TYR A 147 -10.98 3.19 -10.58
CA TYR A 147 -9.79 2.46 -10.17
C TYR A 147 -8.87 2.16 -11.36
N ARG A 148 -9.41 1.65 -12.48
CA ARG A 148 -8.62 1.39 -13.70
C ARG A 148 -7.97 2.65 -14.23
N THR A 149 -8.70 3.77 -14.25
CA THR A 149 -8.16 5.07 -14.67
C THR A 149 -6.97 5.49 -13.81
N ILE A 150 -7.08 5.35 -12.48
CA ILE A 150 -5.98 5.67 -11.56
C ILE A 150 -4.81 4.69 -11.75
N ARG A 151 -5.10 3.40 -11.93
CA ARG A 151 -4.10 2.36 -12.16
C ARG A 151 -3.30 2.66 -13.42
N ASP A 152 -3.95 2.98 -14.54
CA ASP A 152 -3.27 3.30 -15.78
C ASP A 152 -2.36 4.54 -15.63
N GLU A 153 -2.84 5.60 -14.97
CA GLU A 153 -2.00 6.78 -14.67
C GLU A 153 -0.80 6.44 -13.76
N VAL A 154 -0.98 5.55 -12.78
CA VAL A 154 0.10 5.11 -11.89
C VAL A 154 1.19 4.38 -12.68
N PHE A 155 0.80 3.51 -13.60
CA PHE A 155 1.74 2.75 -14.42
C PHE A 155 2.36 3.59 -15.55
N GLU A 156 1.68 4.62 -16.05
CA GLU A 156 2.17 5.50 -17.11
C GLU A 156 3.12 6.60 -16.60
N SER A 157 2.71 7.29 -15.53
CA SER A 157 3.38 8.52 -15.09
C SER A 157 4.24 8.34 -13.84
N ASP A 158 4.14 7.21 -13.13
CA ASP A 158 4.74 6.99 -11.80
C ASP A 158 4.60 8.22 -10.86
N PRO A 159 3.36 8.67 -10.63
CA PRO A 159 3.08 9.84 -9.82
C PRO A 159 3.47 9.60 -8.36
N VAL A 160 3.84 10.66 -7.65
CA VAL A 160 4.19 10.53 -6.24
C VAL A 160 2.97 10.07 -5.42
N PRO A 161 3.16 9.36 -4.29
CA PRO A 161 2.05 8.79 -3.51
C PRO A 161 0.96 9.80 -3.10
N ALA A 162 1.33 11.06 -2.91
CA ALA A 162 0.39 12.13 -2.58
C ALA A 162 -0.56 12.46 -3.75
N GLN A 163 -0.08 12.38 -4.99
CA GLN A 163 -0.90 12.57 -6.19
C GLN A 163 -1.86 11.39 -6.35
N VAL A 164 -1.40 10.15 -6.14
CA VAL A 164 -2.27 8.96 -6.17
C VAL A 164 -3.40 9.07 -5.17
N ARG A 165 -3.09 9.44 -3.92
CA ARG A 165 -4.11 9.67 -2.87
C ARG A 165 -5.12 10.75 -3.27
N LYS A 166 -4.66 11.82 -3.91
CA LYS A 166 -5.53 12.89 -4.41
C LYS A 166 -6.47 12.36 -5.49
N MET A 167 -5.96 11.62 -6.48
CA MET A 167 -6.78 11.03 -7.55
C MET A 167 -7.86 10.09 -7.00
N VAL A 168 -7.49 9.27 -6.01
CA VAL A 168 -8.44 8.39 -5.29
C VAL A 168 -9.50 9.22 -4.59
N ARG A 169 -9.12 10.25 -3.84
CA ARG A 169 -10.09 11.09 -3.10
C ARG A 169 -11.05 11.86 -4.02
N GLU A 170 -10.60 12.27 -5.20
CA GLU A 170 -11.44 12.98 -6.17
C GLU A 170 -12.49 12.07 -6.82
N ARG A 171 -12.21 10.76 -6.92
CA ARG A 171 -13.05 9.76 -7.59
C ARG A 171 -13.83 8.86 -6.65
N ALA A 172 -13.36 8.71 -5.41
CA ALA A 172 -14.06 8.06 -4.33
C ALA A 172 -14.57 9.15 -3.37
N PRO A 173 -15.73 9.76 -3.63
CA PRO A 173 -16.34 10.66 -2.65
C PRO A 173 -16.42 9.91 -1.34
N GLU A 174 -15.78 10.44 -0.28
CA GLU A 174 -16.03 9.95 1.07
C GLU A 174 -17.55 9.95 1.22
N ALA A 175 -18.13 8.79 1.57
CA ALA A 175 -19.50 8.77 2.04
C ALA A 175 -19.58 9.94 3.02
N PRO A 176 -20.53 10.90 2.84
CA PRO A 176 -20.65 12.00 3.77
C PRO A 176 -20.62 11.34 5.12
N LYS A 177 -19.70 11.77 6.02
CA LYS A 177 -19.69 11.24 7.38
C LYS A 177 -21.11 11.43 7.83
N GLY A 178 -21.90 10.34 7.80
CA GLY A 178 -23.23 10.37 8.36
C GLY A 178 -22.96 10.92 9.73
N GLU A 179 -23.65 12.01 10.10
CA GLU A 179 -23.60 12.45 11.48
C GLU A 179 -23.86 11.18 12.26
N GLU A 180 -22.82 10.62 12.89
CA GLU A 180 -22.94 9.31 13.51
C GLU A 180 -24.16 9.46 14.40
N GLU A 181 -25.18 8.64 14.15
CA GLU A 181 -26.45 8.83 14.83
C GLU A 181 -26.12 9.00 16.31
N PRO A 182 -26.68 10.01 17.00
CA PRO A 182 -26.29 10.33 18.37
C PRO A 182 -26.14 9.07 19.23
N ASP A 183 -27.01 8.09 19.02
CA ASP A 183 -27.01 6.77 19.62
C ASP A 183 -25.74 5.94 19.33
N GLU A 184 -25.21 5.93 18.10
CA GLU A 184 -23.98 5.20 17.75
C GLU A 184 -22.75 5.79 18.44
N ARG A 185 -22.71 7.13 18.58
CA ARG A 185 -21.69 7.80 19.39
C ARG A 185 -21.82 7.42 20.86
N VAL A 186 -23.03 7.41 21.40
CA VAL A 186 -23.29 7.03 22.80
C VAL A 186 -22.99 5.55 23.04
N ARG A 187 -23.30 4.64 22.10
CA ARG A 187 -22.95 3.20 22.16
C ARG A 187 -21.44 2.98 22.25
N ARG A 188 -20.64 3.69 21.46
CA ARG A 188 -19.17 3.61 21.55
C ARG A 188 -18.64 4.18 22.87
N CYS A 189 -19.16 5.31 23.33
CA CYS A 189 -18.82 5.87 24.64
C CYS A 189 -19.14 4.87 25.76
N LEU A 190 -20.28 4.18 25.70
CA LEU A 190 -20.68 3.16 26.65
C LEU A 190 -19.69 1.98 26.66
N ALA A 191 -19.35 1.44 25.48
CA ALA A 191 -18.40 0.32 25.38
C ALA A 191 -17.01 0.66 25.97
N LEU A 192 -16.53 1.88 25.75
CA LEU A 192 -15.27 2.35 26.34
C LEU A 192 -15.37 2.54 27.86
N ALA A 193 -16.50 3.08 28.34
CA ALA A 193 -16.75 3.27 29.76
C ALA A 193 -16.87 1.93 30.51
N GLU A 194 -17.54 0.93 29.93
CA GLU A 194 -17.65 -0.42 30.49
C GLU A 194 -16.28 -1.11 30.56
N ARG A 195 -15.47 -0.97 29.50
CA ARG A 195 -14.10 -1.50 29.49
C ARG A 195 -13.23 -0.82 30.55
N LEU A 196 -13.32 0.49 30.68
CA LEU A 196 -12.62 1.23 31.74
C LEU A 196 -13.06 0.78 33.13
N TYR A 197 -14.37 0.67 33.35
CA TYR A 197 -14.92 0.20 34.62
C TYR A 197 -14.41 -1.19 35.01
N GLY A 198 -14.37 -2.14 34.06
CA GLY A 198 -13.79 -3.46 34.27
C GLY A 198 -12.32 -3.40 34.70
N MET A 199 -11.51 -2.60 34.01
CA MET A 199 -10.09 -2.42 34.39
C MET A 199 -9.92 -1.78 35.78
N LEU A 200 -10.80 -0.85 36.18
CA LEU A 200 -10.74 -0.21 37.49
C LEU A 200 -11.08 -1.18 38.63
N LEU A 201 -12.01 -2.13 38.40
CA LEU A 201 -12.32 -3.19 39.38
C LEU A 201 -11.10 -4.09 39.63
N GLU A 202 -10.31 -4.37 38.61
CA GLU A 202 -9.08 -5.18 38.71
C GLU A 202 -7.90 -4.41 39.33
N ALA A 203 -7.84 -3.08 39.12
CA ALA A 203 -6.71 -2.25 39.51
C ALA A 203 -6.67 -1.82 40.99
N ASN A 204 -7.63 -2.28 41.82
CA ASN A 204 -7.72 -1.95 43.25
C ASN A 204 -7.67 -0.44 43.56
N VAL A 205 -8.36 0.36 42.75
CA VAL A 205 -8.47 1.82 42.91
C VAL A 205 -9.43 2.18 44.06
N PRO A 206 -9.38 3.42 44.61
CA PRO A 206 -10.30 3.84 45.66
C PRO A 206 -11.77 3.63 45.27
N PRO A 207 -12.64 3.17 46.18
CA PRO A 207 -14.04 2.85 45.87
C PRO A 207 -14.81 4.00 45.22
N ALA A 208 -14.47 5.24 45.58
CA ALA A 208 -15.04 6.43 44.95
C ALA A 208 -14.81 6.45 43.43
N VAL A 209 -13.63 6.07 42.94
CA VAL A 209 -13.30 6.08 41.51
C VAL A 209 -14.15 5.06 40.74
N CYS A 210 -14.31 3.85 41.28
CA CYS A 210 -15.19 2.84 40.70
C CYS A 210 -16.65 3.32 40.63
N GLN A 211 -17.15 3.97 41.69
CA GLN A 211 -18.52 4.51 41.72
C GLN A 211 -18.75 5.61 40.67
N HIS A 212 -17.76 6.46 40.39
CA HIS A 212 -17.89 7.46 39.33
C HIS A 212 -17.97 6.80 37.96
N ALA A 213 -17.12 5.81 37.68
CA ALA A 213 -17.15 5.07 36.42
C ALA A 213 -18.47 4.30 36.24
N GLU A 214 -18.97 3.64 37.30
CA GLU A 214 -20.27 2.96 37.29
C GLU A 214 -21.42 3.92 37.00
N ARG A 215 -21.43 5.12 37.61
CA ARG A 215 -22.43 6.15 37.34
C ARG A 215 -22.38 6.64 35.88
N THR A 216 -21.19 6.79 35.31
CA THR A 216 -21.01 7.16 33.90
C THR A 216 -21.58 6.09 32.98
N VAL A 217 -21.28 4.80 33.23
CA VAL A 217 -21.84 3.67 32.47
C VAL A 217 -23.38 3.67 32.57
N GLY A 218 -23.93 3.79 33.77
CA GLY A 218 -25.38 3.83 33.98
C GLY A 218 -26.06 5.04 33.35
N GLY A 219 -25.39 6.20 33.31
CA GLY A 219 -25.85 7.39 32.61
C GLY A 219 -25.92 7.19 31.09
N LEU A 220 -24.88 6.60 30.51
CA LEU A 220 -24.82 6.32 29.07
C LEU A 220 -25.85 5.27 28.62
N ARG A 221 -26.11 4.23 29.43
CA ARG A 221 -27.18 3.24 29.14
C ARG A 221 -28.56 3.91 29.09
N ARG A 222 -28.89 4.74 30.08
CA ARG A 222 -30.18 5.46 30.11
C ARG A 222 -30.38 6.38 28.91
N LEU A 223 -29.31 6.92 28.32
CA LEU A 223 -29.41 7.73 27.10
C LEU A 223 -29.72 6.90 25.85
N LEU A 224 -29.45 5.60 25.85
CA LEU A 224 -29.76 4.68 24.75
C LEU A 224 -31.12 3.99 24.91
N ASP A 225 -31.63 3.93 26.14
CA ASP A 225 -32.92 3.32 26.49
C ASP A 225 -34.10 4.33 26.45
N ALA A 226 -33.83 5.62 26.24
CA ALA A 226 -34.81 6.71 26.23
C ALA A 226 -35.26 7.08 24.82
#